data_AF-A0A0D6TNA1-F1
#
_entry.id   AF-A0A0D6TNA1-F1
#
_cell.length_a   1.000
_cell.length_b   1.000
_cell.length_c   1.000
_cell.angle_alpha   90.00
_cell.angle_beta   90.00
_cell.angle_gamma   90.00
#
_symmetry.space_group_name_H-M   'P 1'
#
loop_
_entity.id
_entity.type
_entity.pdbx_description
1 polymer ?
#
loop_
_entity_poly.entity_id
_entity_poly.type
_entity_poly.pdbx_seq_one_letter_code
_entity_poly.pdbx_strand_id
1 'polypeptide(L)'
;MAEDKQVKNVYDELDSFNDNDASIGIKQDQTLDLKAELNKFNLWLIDYKVIIDVFDIENVKIEPFSSEDWIMRVNKYEGGKKIVSFNPNIIKKCNFEYLKIVLLHEYFHLIVQKVPNKIDAVKIKDTFGGDFMNLIDIEADFYVALYLRKSKNYTLEKYWELYFNGSKIFSDEWIRTKKFERYIGSLLSVNKMFSEDLENISFDLFLPTIASIYTEESIMILVVKQKHISFEEVDANYEDFKKIKDIYKNNTDLDFKNYFKEIKAFTTKALKLNHYGKFN
;
A
#
# COMPACT_ATOMS: atom_id res chain seq x y z
N MET A 1 -39.32 -48.14 -5.19
CA MET A 1 -38.41 -47.58 -6.22
C MET A 1 -38.31 -46.10 -5.95
N ALA A 2 -37.31 -45.69 -5.20
CA ALA A 2 -37.04 -44.29 -4.89
C ALA A 2 -35.83 -43.88 -5.73
N GLU A 3 -36.00 -42.82 -6.52
CA GLU A 3 -34.94 -42.23 -7.35
C GLU A 3 -33.95 -41.49 -6.44
N ASP A 4 -32.69 -41.92 -6.49
CA ASP A 4 -31.56 -41.23 -5.89
C ASP A 4 -31.34 -39.88 -6.59
N LYS A 5 -31.64 -38.79 -5.89
CA LYS A 5 -31.17 -37.46 -6.28
C LYS A 5 -29.69 -37.37 -5.96
N GLN A 6 -28.85 -37.45 -7.00
CA GLN A 6 -27.44 -37.07 -6.91
C GLN A 6 -27.33 -35.63 -6.38
N VAL A 7 -26.79 -35.50 -5.17
CA VAL A 7 -26.38 -34.22 -4.60
C VAL A 7 -25.12 -33.80 -5.34
N LYS A 8 -25.26 -32.82 -6.26
CA LYS A 8 -24.10 -32.16 -6.87
C LYS A 8 -23.28 -31.49 -5.76
N ASN A 9 -22.01 -31.85 -5.69
CA ASN A 9 -21.06 -31.26 -4.76
C ASN A 9 -20.76 -29.82 -5.20
N VAL A 10 -20.90 -28.85 -4.30
CA VAL A 10 -20.68 -27.41 -4.58
C VAL A 10 -19.23 -27.11 -5.00
N TYR A 11 -18.32 -28.06 -4.79
CA TYR A 11 -16.93 -27.98 -5.23
C TYR A 11 -16.70 -28.45 -6.68
N ASP A 12 -17.65 -29.16 -7.31
CA ASP A 12 -17.51 -29.63 -8.70
C ASP A 12 -17.79 -28.51 -9.73
N GLU A 13 -18.29 -27.36 -9.30
CA GLU A 13 -18.42 -26.15 -10.14
C GLU A 13 -17.15 -25.29 -10.18
N LEU A 14 -16.05 -25.72 -9.54
CA LEU A 14 -14.77 -24.98 -9.56
C LEU A 14 -13.84 -25.36 -10.74
N ASP A 15 -14.15 -26.39 -11.52
CA ASP A 15 -13.22 -26.99 -12.50
C ASP A 15 -13.65 -26.89 -13.98
N SER A 16 -14.57 -25.98 -14.34
CA SER A 16 -14.84 -25.74 -15.76
C SER A 16 -15.17 -24.29 -16.07
N PHE A 17 -14.14 -23.44 -16.16
CA PHE A 17 -14.31 -22.12 -16.75
C PHE A 17 -13.20 -21.79 -17.75
N ASN A 18 -13.66 -21.59 -18.98
CA ASN A 18 -12.90 -21.28 -20.19
C ASN A 18 -11.83 -20.20 -19.99
N ASP A 19 -10.59 -20.56 -20.33
CA ASP A 19 -9.41 -19.70 -20.53
C ASP A 19 -9.53 -18.76 -21.76
N ASN A 20 -10.70 -18.18 -22.02
CA ASN A 20 -10.93 -17.33 -23.18
C ASN A 20 -11.40 -15.94 -22.76
N ASP A 21 -10.48 -15.16 -22.16
CA ASP A 21 -10.47 -13.71 -22.34
C ASP A 21 -9.03 -13.18 -22.39
N ALA A 22 -8.28 -13.68 -23.37
CA ALA A 22 -6.93 -13.25 -23.70
C ALA A 22 -6.93 -11.87 -24.38
N SER A 23 -7.25 -10.81 -23.65
CA SER A 23 -6.83 -9.44 -24.02
C SER A 23 -6.82 -8.50 -22.80
N ILE A 24 -5.79 -8.62 -21.96
CA ILE A 24 -5.59 -7.68 -20.84
C ILE A 24 -4.30 -6.90 -21.04
N GLY A 25 -4.45 -5.73 -21.68
CA GLY A 25 -4.05 -4.40 -21.22
C GLY A 25 -2.58 -4.01 -21.03
N ILE A 26 -1.68 -4.93 -20.67
CA ILE A 26 -0.26 -4.64 -20.46
C ILE A 26 0.54 -5.17 -21.64
N LYS A 27 1.28 -4.25 -22.28
CA LYS A 27 2.18 -4.58 -23.37
C LYS A 27 3.45 -5.27 -22.83
N GLN A 28 4.13 -6.05 -23.66
CA GLN A 28 5.31 -6.81 -23.24
C GLN A 28 6.45 -5.92 -22.71
N ASP A 29 6.66 -4.75 -23.32
CA ASP A 29 7.59 -3.72 -22.86
C ASP A 29 7.25 -3.21 -21.46
N GLN A 30 5.97 -2.98 -21.17
CA GLN A 30 5.49 -2.62 -19.83
C GLN A 30 5.73 -3.74 -18.81
N THR A 31 5.53 -5.01 -19.17
CA THR A 31 5.86 -6.15 -18.29
C THR A 31 7.36 -6.20 -17.98
N LEU A 32 8.22 -6.00 -18.98
CA LEU A 32 9.67 -5.97 -18.80
C LEU A 32 10.09 -4.80 -17.90
N ASP A 33 9.48 -3.62 -18.09
CA ASP A 33 9.74 -2.45 -17.26
C ASP A 33 9.30 -2.67 -15.80
N LEU A 34 8.13 -3.29 -15.57
CA LEU A 34 7.68 -3.67 -14.23
C LEU A 34 8.66 -4.64 -13.56
N LYS A 35 9.10 -5.70 -14.26
CA LYS A 35 10.10 -6.65 -13.74
C LYS A 35 11.43 -5.97 -13.42
N ALA A 36 11.90 -5.07 -14.30
CA ALA A 36 13.12 -4.33 -14.08
C ALA A 36 13.00 -3.40 -12.86
N GLU A 37 11.86 -2.76 -12.65
CA GLU A 37 11.60 -1.92 -11.49
C GLU A 37 11.54 -2.74 -10.18
N LEU A 38 10.88 -3.90 -10.19
CA LEU A 38 10.88 -4.83 -9.05
C LEU A 38 12.31 -5.28 -8.70
N ASN A 39 13.13 -5.57 -9.71
CA ASN A 39 14.54 -5.95 -9.50
C ASN A 39 15.35 -4.79 -8.88
N LYS A 40 15.19 -3.57 -9.39
CA LYS A 40 15.86 -2.38 -8.82
C LYS A 40 15.46 -2.14 -7.38
N PHE A 41 14.18 -2.32 -7.06
CA PHE A 41 13.69 -2.19 -5.69
C PHE A 41 14.23 -3.28 -4.77
N ASN A 42 14.29 -4.53 -5.23
CA ASN A 42 14.89 -5.66 -4.50
C ASN A 42 16.37 -5.39 -4.14
N LEU A 43 17.16 -4.97 -5.13
CA LEU A 43 18.56 -4.60 -4.93
C LEU A 43 18.70 -3.41 -3.98
N TRP A 44 17.86 -2.38 -4.14
CA TRP A 44 17.85 -1.24 -3.24
C TRP A 44 17.55 -1.63 -1.79
N LEU A 45 16.60 -2.54 -1.55
CA LEU A 45 16.29 -3.02 -0.20
C LEU A 45 17.48 -3.75 0.46
N ILE A 46 18.31 -4.43 -0.32
CA ILE A 46 19.55 -5.06 0.16
C ILE A 46 20.60 -4.00 0.48
N ASP A 47 20.82 -3.06 -0.42
CA ASP A 47 21.77 -1.96 -0.21
C ASP A 47 21.37 -1.12 1.02
N TYR A 48 20.07 -0.93 1.22
CA TYR A 48 19.47 -0.27 2.37
C TYR A 48 19.38 -1.14 3.63
N LYS A 49 19.83 -2.40 3.55
CA LYS A 49 19.87 -3.39 4.65
C LYS A 49 18.51 -3.70 5.29
N VAL A 50 17.45 -3.65 4.50
CA VAL A 50 16.10 -4.10 4.91
C VAL A 50 15.98 -5.62 4.80
N ILE A 51 16.62 -6.22 3.80
CA ILE A 51 16.69 -7.67 3.59
C ILE A 51 18.13 -8.10 3.32
N ILE A 52 18.39 -9.40 3.46
CA ILE A 52 19.72 -10.00 3.26
C ILE A 52 19.83 -10.69 1.90
N ASP A 53 18.75 -11.33 1.44
CA ASP A 53 18.75 -12.18 0.25
C ASP A 53 17.99 -11.58 -0.92
N VAL A 54 18.54 -11.72 -2.13
CA VAL A 54 17.88 -11.35 -3.39
C VAL A 54 16.77 -12.36 -3.70
N PHE A 55 15.54 -11.89 -3.88
CA PHE A 55 14.50 -12.70 -4.50
C PHE A 55 14.73 -12.84 -6.01
N ASP A 56 14.63 -14.05 -6.55
CA ASP A 56 14.83 -14.33 -7.98
C ASP A 56 13.64 -13.83 -8.82
N ILE A 57 13.86 -12.72 -9.54
CA ILE A 57 12.87 -12.02 -10.37
C ILE A 57 12.39 -12.87 -11.55
N GLU A 58 13.16 -13.87 -12.00
CA GLU A 58 12.72 -14.77 -13.07
C GLU A 58 11.49 -15.59 -12.66
N ASN A 59 11.29 -15.78 -11.35
CA ASN A 59 10.10 -16.45 -10.81
C ASN A 59 8.89 -15.52 -10.64
N VAL A 60 8.99 -14.25 -11.05
CA VAL A 60 7.87 -13.30 -11.07
C VAL A 60 7.16 -13.36 -12.42
N LYS A 61 5.84 -13.51 -12.40
CA LYS A 61 4.93 -13.43 -13.54
C LYS A 61 4.00 -12.25 -13.35
N ILE A 62 3.71 -11.54 -14.44
CA ILE A 62 2.73 -10.44 -14.46
C ILE A 62 1.71 -10.85 -15.52
N GLU A 63 0.66 -11.49 -15.05
CA GLU A 63 -0.35 -12.11 -15.90
C GLU A 63 -1.71 -12.04 -15.21
N PRO A 64 -2.79 -11.80 -15.96
CA PRO A 64 -4.13 -11.75 -15.38
C PRO A 64 -4.52 -13.09 -14.79
N PHE A 65 -5.24 -13.06 -13.67
CA PHE A 65 -5.92 -14.22 -13.13
C PHE A 65 -7.39 -13.89 -12.83
N SER A 66 -8.23 -14.94 -12.82
CA SER A 66 -9.69 -14.87 -12.86
C SER A 66 -10.36 -14.24 -11.63
N SER A 67 -9.66 -14.14 -10.49
CA SER A 67 -10.19 -13.45 -9.29
C SER A 67 -9.59 -12.05 -9.17
N GLU A 68 -10.45 -11.03 -9.16
CA GLU A 68 -10.06 -9.61 -9.04
C GLU A 68 -9.66 -9.21 -7.61
N ASP A 69 -9.83 -10.12 -6.64
CA ASP A 69 -9.87 -9.79 -5.22
C ASP A 69 -8.52 -9.62 -4.54
N TRP A 70 -7.42 -9.97 -5.21
CA TRP A 70 -6.08 -9.93 -4.63
C TRP A 70 -5.02 -9.78 -5.73
N ILE A 71 -4.03 -8.91 -5.53
CA ILE A 71 -3.11 -8.51 -6.60
C ILE A 71 -1.92 -9.48 -6.75
N MET A 72 -1.60 -10.28 -5.74
CA MET A 72 -0.40 -11.15 -5.73
C MET A 72 -0.69 -12.59 -5.28
N ARG A 73 -0.35 -13.60 -6.07
CA ARG A 73 -0.47 -15.01 -5.68
C ARG A 73 0.88 -15.71 -5.73
N VAL A 74 1.18 -16.55 -4.72
CA VAL A 74 2.38 -17.39 -4.74
C VAL A 74 2.01 -18.85 -4.82
N ASN A 75 2.39 -19.48 -5.94
CA ASN A 75 2.21 -20.91 -6.17
C ASN A 75 3.54 -21.65 -5.98
N LYS A 76 3.51 -22.79 -5.30
CA LYS A 76 4.64 -23.73 -5.27
C LYS A 76 4.52 -24.67 -6.46
N TYR A 77 5.56 -24.77 -7.28
CA TYR A 77 5.64 -25.77 -8.33
C TYR A 77 6.19 -27.10 -7.79
N GLU A 78 5.95 -28.20 -8.51
CA GLU A 78 6.73 -29.43 -8.35
C GLU A 78 8.22 -29.11 -8.59
N GLY A 79 9.06 -29.39 -7.59
CA GLY A 79 10.47 -28.97 -7.57
C GLY A 79 10.79 -27.81 -6.60
N GLY A 80 9.80 -27.33 -5.82
CA GLY A 80 10.03 -26.47 -4.65
C GLY A 80 10.30 -24.99 -4.95
N LYS A 81 10.36 -24.59 -6.21
CA LYS A 81 10.48 -23.17 -6.61
C LYS A 81 9.14 -22.45 -6.43
N LYS A 82 9.19 -21.26 -5.83
CA LYS A 82 8.03 -20.38 -5.63
C LYS A 82 7.86 -19.48 -6.85
N ILE A 83 6.73 -19.56 -7.53
CA ILE A 83 6.34 -18.61 -8.59
C ILE A 83 5.40 -17.57 -7.98
N VAL A 84 5.71 -16.30 -8.20
CA VAL A 84 4.90 -15.15 -7.76
C VAL A 84 4.19 -14.59 -8.98
N SER A 85 2.87 -14.53 -8.97
CA SER A 85 2.07 -13.93 -10.05
C SER A 85 1.40 -12.65 -9.55
N PHE A 86 1.56 -11.55 -10.28
CA PHE A 86 0.85 -10.29 -10.05
C PHE A 86 -0.27 -10.10 -11.07
N ASN A 87 -1.45 -9.68 -10.62
CA ASN A 87 -2.60 -9.38 -11.48
C ASN A 87 -2.52 -7.95 -12.02
N PRO A 88 -2.28 -7.74 -13.33
CA PRO A 88 -2.24 -6.40 -13.90
C PRO A 88 -3.62 -5.79 -14.14
N ASN A 89 -4.74 -6.48 -13.87
CA ASN A 89 -6.10 -6.03 -14.20
C ASN A 89 -6.44 -4.64 -13.65
N ILE A 90 -5.80 -4.22 -12.54
CA ILE A 90 -5.97 -2.89 -11.97
C ILE A 90 -5.57 -1.77 -12.96
N ILE A 91 -4.71 -2.04 -13.95
CA ILE A 91 -4.33 -1.07 -15.00
C ILE A 91 -5.51 -0.58 -15.84
N LYS A 92 -6.62 -1.34 -15.89
CA LYS A 92 -7.85 -0.88 -16.55
C LYS A 92 -8.47 0.32 -15.84
N LYS A 93 -8.11 0.53 -14.56
CA LYS A 93 -8.64 1.57 -13.69
C LYS A 93 -7.58 2.61 -13.30
N CYS A 94 -6.28 2.29 -13.35
CA CYS A 94 -5.17 3.21 -13.04
C CYS A 94 -4.26 3.53 -14.23
N ASN A 95 -3.44 4.57 -14.08
CA ASN A 95 -2.27 4.73 -14.92
C ASN A 95 -1.15 3.73 -14.57
N PHE A 96 -0.24 3.53 -15.50
CA PHE A 96 0.85 2.56 -15.38
C PHE A 96 1.84 2.86 -14.22
N GLU A 97 2.10 4.13 -13.94
CA GLU A 97 3.00 4.51 -12.83
C GLU A 97 2.39 4.18 -11.47
N TYR A 98 1.08 4.31 -11.32
CA TYR A 98 0.39 3.90 -10.10
C TYR A 98 0.36 2.38 -9.95
N LEU A 99 0.18 1.63 -11.05
CA LEU A 99 0.35 0.17 -11.03
C LEU A 99 1.74 -0.22 -10.50
N LYS A 100 2.82 0.45 -10.95
CA LYS A 100 4.17 0.18 -10.43
C LYS A 100 4.24 0.31 -8.92
N ILE A 101 3.68 1.39 -8.36
CA ILE A 101 3.66 1.62 -6.91
C ILE A 101 2.92 0.49 -6.20
N VAL A 102 1.76 0.08 -6.71
CA VAL A 102 0.99 -1.03 -6.15
C VAL A 102 1.80 -2.34 -6.19
N LEU A 103 2.47 -2.65 -7.30
CA LEU A 103 3.29 -3.85 -7.37
C LEU A 103 4.50 -3.79 -6.42
N LEU A 104 5.12 -2.62 -6.24
CA LEU A 104 6.21 -2.44 -5.28
C LEU A 104 5.73 -2.66 -3.84
N HIS A 105 4.54 -2.18 -3.50
CA HIS A 105 3.89 -2.38 -2.19
C HIS A 105 3.65 -3.87 -1.91
N GLU A 106 3.00 -4.57 -2.84
CA GLU A 106 2.74 -6.00 -2.71
C GLU A 106 4.03 -6.83 -2.71
N TYR A 107 5.01 -6.43 -3.52
CA TYR A 107 6.32 -7.07 -3.54
C TYR A 107 7.08 -6.88 -2.22
N PHE A 108 6.92 -5.75 -1.54
CA PHE A 108 7.46 -5.54 -0.19
C PHE A 108 6.86 -6.53 0.81
N HIS A 109 5.53 -6.73 0.81
CA HIS A 109 4.87 -7.73 1.65
C HIS A 109 5.45 -9.13 1.42
N LEU A 110 5.73 -9.49 0.17
CA LEU A 110 6.34 -10.78 -0.18
C LEU A 110 7.75 -10.93 0.41
N ILE A 111 8.64 -9.98 0.16
CA ILE A 111 10.08 -10.17 0.41
C ILE A 111 10.51 -9.77 1.81
N VAL A 112 9.84 -8.80 2.44
CA VAL A 112 10.20 -8.32 3.78
C VAL A 112 9.34 -9.01 4.83
N GLN A 113 8.01 -8.87 4.73
CA GLN A 113 7.09 -9.30 5.78
C GLN A 113 6.64 -10.77 5.61
N LYS A 114 6.97 -11.39 4.47
CA LYS A 114 6.63 -12.77 4.13
C LYS A 114 5.11 -13.03 4.19
N VAL A 115 4.32 -12.09 3.65
CA VAL A 115 2.85 -12.17 3.53
C VAL A 115 2.44 -12.31 2.06
N PRO A 116 2.72 -13.44 1.40
CA PRO A 116 2.57 -13.58 -0.04
C PRO A 116 1.13 -13.77 -0.53
N ASN A 117 0.19 -14.22 0.32
CA ASN A 117 -1.17 -14.55 -0.11
C ASN A 117 -2.23 -13.94 0.82
N LYS A 118 -3.44 -13.77 0.29
CA LYS A 118 -4.63 -13.34 1.06
C LYS A 118 -4.85 -14.15 2.33
N ILE A 119 -4.62 -15.47 2.29
CA ILE A 119 -4.78 -16.34 3.46
C ILE A 119 -3.77 -16.04 4.57
N ASP A 120 -2.57 -15.59 4.22
CA ASP A 120 -1.53 -15.20 5.18
C ASP A 120 -1.91 -13.87 5.85
N ALA A 121 -2.41 -12.91 5.06
CA ALA A 121 -2.95 -11.65 5.59
C ALA A 121 -4.16 -11.88 6.52
N VAL A 122 -5.06 -12.80 6.18
CA VAL A 122 -6.19 -13.19 7.06
C VAL A 122 -5.68 -13.78 8.37
N LYS A 123 -4.71 -14.71 8.32
CA LYS A 123 -4.13 -15.29 9.55
C LYS A 123 -3.50 -14.24 10.45
N ILE A 124 -2.77 -13.28 9.88
CA ILE A 124 -2.17 -12.19 10.66
C ILE A 124 -3.25 -11.35 11.32
N LYS A 125 -4.27 -10.95 10.56
CA LYS A 125 -5.42 -10.20 11.09
C LYS A 125 -6.13 -10.95 12.21
N ASP A 126 -6.34 -12.25 12.05
CA ASP A 126 -7.04 -13.08 13.05
C ASP A 126 -6.19 -13.31 14.31
N THR A 127 -4.86 -13.32 14.17
CA THR A 127 -3.91 -13.58 15.28
C THR A 127 -3.52 -12.31 16.03
N PHE A 128 -3.26 -11.21 15.32
CA PHE A 128 -2.68 -9.97 15.87
C PHE A 128 -3.62 -8.75 15.77
N GLY A 129 -4.79 -8.92 15.13
CA GLY A 129 -5.78 -7.86 14.98
C GLY A 129 -5.57 -6.98 13.73
N GLY A 130 -6.55 -6.10 13.49
CA GLY A 130 -6.53 -5.20 12.32
C GLY A 130 -5.47 -4.10 12.38
N ASP A 131 -5.05 -3.68 13.58
CA ASP A 131 -4.04 -2.64 13.76
C ASP A 131 -2.66 -3.07 13.32
N PHE A 132 -2.32 -4.34 13.54
CA PHE A 132 -1.06 -4.90 13.06
C PHE A 132 -1.02 -5.00 11.53
N MET A 133 -2.14 -5.34 10.88
CA MET A 133 -2.24 -5.30 9.41
C MET A 133 -2.08 -3.87 8.87
N ASN A 134 -2.70 -2.88 9.54
CA ASN A 134 -2.50 -1.48 9.18
C ASN A 134 -1.02 -1.08 9.27
N LEU A 135 -0.32 -1.49 10.33
CA LEU A 135 1.11 -1.19 10.50
C LEU A 135 1.97 -1.79 9.38
N ILE A 136 1.73 -3.06 9.01
CA ILE A 136 2.41 -3.75 7.91
C ILE A 136 2.23 -2.99 6.58
N ASP A 137 1.00 -2.53 6.32
CA ASP A 137 0.71 -1.76 5.11
C ASP A 137 1.35 -0.36 5.12
N ILE A 138 1.34 0.33 6.27
CA ILE A 138 1.97 1.64 6.45
C ILE A 138 3.49 1.52 6.25
N GLU A 139 4.11 0.44 6.75
CA GLU A 139 5.52 0.16 6.53
C GLU A 139 5.84 -0.05 5.04
N ALA A 140 5.01 -0.83 4.33
CA ALA A 140 5.18 -1.03 2.90
C ALA A 140 5.05 0.29 2.12
N ASP A 141 4.05 1.11 2.42
CA ASP A 141 3.90 2.46 1.84
C ASP A 141 5.13 3.34 2.14
N PHE A 142 5.66 3.31 3.37
CA PHE A 142 6.84 4.07 3.78
C PHE A 142 8.08 3.69 2.96
N TYR A 143 8.40 2.40 2.83
CA TYR A 143 9.60 1.97 2.11
C TYR A 143 9.49 2.18 0.60
N VAL A 144 8.30 2.01 0.01
CA VAL A 144 8.08 2.35 -1.39
C VAL A 144 8.29 3.84 -1.62
N ALA A 145 7.72 4.69 -0.76
CA ALA A 145 7.92 6.14 -0.83
C ALA A 145 9.40 6.54 -0.68
N LEU A 146 10.11 5.92 0.27
CA LEU A 146 11.53 6.15 0.52
C LEU A 146 12.40 5.73 -0.69
N TYR A 147 12.12 4.58 -1.29
CA TYR A 147 12.77 4.13 -2.52
C TYR A 147 12.57 5.12 -3.66
N LEU A 148 11.33 5.54 -3.91
CA LEU A 148 11.02 6.51 -4.96
C LEU A 148 11.72 7.85 -4.73
N ARG A 149 11.82 8.27 -3.47
CA ARG A 149 12.52 9.50 -3.09
C ARG A 149 14.03 9.36 -3.35
N LYS A 150 14.69 8.33 -2.81
CA LYS A 150 16.16 8.16 -2.89
C LYS A 150 16.66 7.76 -4.26
N SER A 151 15.96 6.87 -4.95
CA SER A 151 16.42 6.28 -6.21
C SER A 151 15.89 7.00 -7.45
N LYS A 152 14.77 7.72 -7.32
CA LYS A 152 14.09 8.37 -8.46
C LYS A 152 13.86 9.87 -8.26
N ASN A 153 14.37 10.45 -7.17
CA ASN A 153 14.26 11.87 -6.84
C ASN A 153 12.81 12.36 -6.83
N TYR A 154 11.88 11.54 -6.33
CA TYR A 154 10.50 11.99 -6.20
C TYR A 154 10.45 13.13 -5.18
N THR A 155 9.66 14.15 -5.49
CA THR A 155 9.23 15.16 -4.52
C THR A 155 7.98 14.66 -3.81
N LEU A 156 7.67 15.25 -2.65
CA LEU A 156 6.44 14.94 -1.91
C LEU A 156 5.19 15.15 -2.78
N GLU A 157 5.18 16.23 -3.57
CA GLU A 157 4.09 16.56 -4.50
C GLU A 157 3.94 15.48 -5.57
N LYS A 158 5.03 15.08 -6.22
CA LYS A 158 5.00 14.02 -7.25
C LYS A 158 4.51 12.68 -6.69
N TYR A 159 4.92 12.33 -5.48
CA TYR A 159 4.45 11.12 -4.82
C TYR A 159 2.93 11.14 -4.61
N TRP A 160 2.40 12.23 -4.03
CA TRP A 160 0.96 12.35 -3.79
C TRP A 160 0.13 12.57 -5.04
N GLU A 161 0.69 13.12 -6.12
CA GLU A 161 0.02 13.21 -7.41
C GLU A 161 -0.29 11.83 -7.97
N LEU A 162 0.65 10.88 -7.86
CA LEU A 162 0.43 9.50 -8.28
C LEU A 162 -0.64 8.82 -7.43
N TYR A 163 -0.59 8.99 -6.11
CA TYR A 163 -1.63 8.47 -5.21
C TYR A 163 -2.99 9.10 -5.48
N PHE A 164 -3.07 10.40 -5.69
CA PHE A 164 -4.31 11.11 -6.04
C PHE A 164 -4.93 10.52 -7.31
N ASN A 165 -4.13 10.35 -8.37
CA ASN A 165 -4.57 9.78 -9.63
C ASN A 165 -5.05 8.33 -9.50
N GLY A 166 -4.39 7.51 -8.66
CA GLY A 166 -4.80 6.13 -8.41
C GLY A 166 -5.95 5.96 -7.41
N SER A 167 -6.12 6.89 -6.48
CA SER A 167 -7.12 6.81 -5.40
C SER A 167 -8.56 6.84 -5.91
N LYS A 168 -8.80 7.35 -7.12
CA LYS A 168 -10.11 7.31 -7.82
C LYS A 168 -10.66 5.91 -8.06
N ILE A 169 -9.81 4.88 -7.92
CA ILE A 169 -10.14 3.47 -8.17
C ILE A 169 -10.64 2.79 -6.89
N PHE A 170 -10.21 3.32 -5.74
CA PHE A 170 -10.47 2.77 -4.42
C PHE A 170 -11.41 3.66 -3.61
N SER A 171 -12.11 4.57 -4.27
CA SER A 171 -13.18 5.38 -3.68
C SER A 171 -14.34 4.46 -3.32
N ASP A 172 -14.45 4.15 -2.04
CA ASP A 172 -15.60 3.43 -1.49
C ASP A 172 -16.58 4.48 -0.94
N GLU A 173 -17.87 4.36 -1.26
CA GLU A 173 -18.92 5.20 -0.63
C GLU A 173 -18.86 5.10 0.91
N TRP A 174 -18.51 3.92 1.41
CA TRP A 174 -18.34 3.65 2.83
C TRP A 174 -16.90 3.26 3.19
N ILE A 175 -16.18 4.22 3.75
CA ILE A 175 -14.81 4.02 4.21
C ILE A 175 -14.81 3.49 5.64
N ARG A 176 -14.44 2.23 5.80
CA ARG A 176 -14.22 1.58 7.09
C ARG A 176 -13.17 2.34 7.90
N THR A 177 -13.39 2.47 9.21
CA THR A 177 -12.49 3.21 10.12
C THR A 177 -11.03 2.77 9.99
N LYS A 178 -10.76 1.45 9.97
CA LYS A 178 -9.39 0.92 9.85
C LYS A 178 -8.70 1.30 8.53
N LYS A 179 -9.44 1.40 7.42
CA LYS A 179 -8.89 1.85 6.12
C LYS A 179 -8.47 3.32 6.20
N PHE A 180 -9.28 4.14 6.87
CA PHE A 180 -8.98 5.55 7.08
C PHE A 180 -7.81 5.76 8.07
N GLU A 181 -7.74 4.99 9.15
CA GLU A 181 -6.59 4.98 10.07
C GLU A 181 -5.29 4.62 9.33
N ARG A 182 -5.29 3.56 8.52
CA ARG A 182 -4.15 3.22 7.64
C ARG A 182 -3.76 4.41 6.77
N TYR A 183 -4.71 5.05 6.11
CA TYR A 183 -4.44 6.21 5.25
C TYR A 183 -3.78 7.37 6.01
N ILE A 184 -4.28 7.72 7.20
CA ILE A 184 -3.66 8.74 8.04
C ILE A 184 -2.24 8.32 8.47
N GLY A 185 -2.06 7.05 8.83
CA GLY A 185 -0.75 6.51 9.21
C GLY A 185 0.27 6.64 8.07
N SER A 186 -0.09 6.22 6.86
CA SER A 186 0.76 6.38 5.68
C SER A 186 1.01 7.87 5.37
N LEU A 187 -0.02 8.71 5.50
CA LEU A 187 0.08 10.15 5.26
C LEU A 187 1.08 10.84 6.21
N LEU A 188 0.99 10.57 7.51
CA LEU A 188 1.90 11.14 8.52
C LEU A 188 3.33 10.61 8.34
N SER A 189 3.48 9.29 8.19
CA SER A 189 4.79 8.62 8.10
C SER A 189 5.56 9.07 6.84
N VAL A 190 4.90 9.09 5.70
CA VAL A 190 5.50 9.51 4.43
C VAL A 190 5.82 11.01 4.45
N ASN A 191 4.89 11.86 4.88
CA ASN A 191 5.12 13.31 4.85
C ASN A 191 6.23 13.74 5.81
N LYS A 192 6.31 13.11 6.99
CA LYS A 192 7.43 13.31 7.91
C LYS A 192 8.75 12.95 7.23
N MET A 193 8.84 11.76 6.66
CA MET A 193 10.04 11.32 5.95
C MET A 193 10.44 12.34 4.87
N PHE A 194 9.51 12.77 4.02
CA PHE A 194 9.79 13.75 2.95
C PHE A 194 10.20 15.14 3.45
N SER A 195 9.84 15.52 4.68
CA SER A 195 10.22 16.79 5.28
C SER A 195 11.66 16.81 5.83
N GLU A 196 12.26 15.64 6.01
CA GLU A 196 13.61 15.47 6.55
C GLU A 196 14.67 15.48 5.45
N ASP A 197 15.91 15.76 5.81
CA ASP A 197 17.04 15.62 4.89
C ASP A 197 17.30 14.14 4.54
N LEU A 198 17.73 13.85 3.30
CA LEU A 198 17.94 12.49 2.78
C LEU A 198 18.98 11.70 3.57
N GLU A 199 19.95 12.40 4.15
CA GLU A 199 21.01 11.84 4.99
C GLU A 199 20.51 11.50 6.40
N ASN A 200 19.42 12.12 6.85
CA ASN A 200 18.94 12.08 8.23
C ASN A 200 17.46 11.66 8.34
N ILE A 201 17.03 10.74 7.48
CA ILE A 201 15.65 10.22 7.49
C ILE A 201 15.42 9.36 8.73
N SER A 202 14.38 9.69 9.49
CA SER A 202 13.86 8.87 10.58
C SER A 202 12.93 7.77 10.05
N PHE A 203 13.00 6.59 10.68
CA PHE A 203 12.00 5.55 10.49
C PHE A 203 10.94 5.72 11.56
N ASP A 204 9.86 6.41 11.21
CA ASP A 204 8.74 6.68 12.11
C ASP A 204 7.43 6.28 11.41
N LEU A 205 6.83 5.19 11.88
CA LEU A 205 5.52 4.72 11.42
C LEU A 205 4.43 5.12 12.42
N PHE A 206 3.50 5.97 11.99
CA PHE A 206 2.41 6.46 12.81
C PHE A 206 1.21 5.52 12.70
N LEU A 207 0.75 4.98 13.84
CA LEU A 207 -0.41 4.09 13.92
C LEU A 207 -1.57 4.80 14.66
N PRO A 208 -2.37 5.61 13.95
CA PRO A 208 -3.47 6.34 14.56
C PRO A 208 -4.61 5.39 14.94
N THR A 209 -5.27 5.67 16.07
CA THR A 209 -6.53 5.02 16.46
C THR A 209 -7.58 6.09 16.70
N ILE A 210 -8.64 6.10 15.88
CA ILE A 210 -9.67 7.16 15.84
C ILE A 210 -10.68 7.04 16.98
N ALA A 211 -10.66 5.93 17.73
CA ALA A 211 -11.58 5.67 18.83
C ALA A 211 -11.51 6.73 19.97
N SER A 212 -10.41 7.50 20.08
CA SER A 212 -10.18 8.50 21.14
C SER A 212 -10.44 9.96 20.73
N ILE A 213 -10.84 10.24 19.49
CA ILE A 213 -10.68 11.59 18.88
C ILE A 213 -11.80 12.60 19.24
N TYR A 214 -12.86 12.18 19.91
CA TYR A 214 -14.07 13.02 20.05
C TYR A 214 -13.94 14.23 21.00
N THR A 215 -12.86 14.35 21.79
CA THR A 215 -12.79 15.34 22.88
C THR A 215 -11.47 16.12 23.01
N GLU A 216 -10.48 15.90 22.15
CA GLU A 216 -9.12 16.41 22.38
C GLU A 216 -8.65 17.34 21.23
N GLU A 217 -7.88 18.39 21.57
CA GLU A 217 -7.21 19.26 20.58
C GLU A 217 -5.99 18.59 19.94
N SER A 218 -5.49 17.54 20.60
CA SER A 218 -4.33 16.74 20.24
C SER A 218 -4.64 15.27 20.48
N ILE A 219 -4.03 14.36 19.71
CA ILE A 219 -4.24 12.93 19.89
C ILE A 219 -2.94 12.21 20.21
N MET A 220 -2.99 11.27 21.15
CA MET A 220 -1.88 10.35 21.40
C MET A 220 -1.88 9.26 20.32
N ILE A 221 -0.79 9.16 19.57
CA ILE A 221 -0.58 8.17 18.52
C ILE A 221 0.58 7.25 18.89
N LEU A 222 0.43 5.96 18.62
CA LEU A 222 1.55 5.01 18.71
C LEU A 222 2.49 5.22 17.52
N VAL A 223 3.77 5.45 17.79
CA VAL A 223 4.81 5.61 16.78
C VAL A 223 5.80 4.46 16.91
N VAL A 224 5.93 3.68 15.84
CA VAL A 224 6.93 2.62 15.74
C VAL A 224 8.19 3.22 15.12
N LYS A 225 9.27 3.20 15.91
CA LYS A 225 10.59 3.67 15.50
C LYS A 225 11.52 2.50 15.25
N GLN A 226 12.67 2.75 14.61
CA GLN A 226 13.62 1.70 14.27
C GLN A 226 14.06 0.83 15.45
N LYS A 227 14.14 1.40 16.66
CA LYS A 227 14.67 0.72 17.86
C LYS A 227 13.68 0.57 19.01
N HIS A 228 12.53 1.23 18.96
CA HIS A 228 11.56 1.23 20.06
C HIS A 228 10.19 1.68 19.57
N ILE A 229 9.19 1.54 20.43
CA ILE A 229 7.82 2.00 20.22
C ILE A 229 7.53 3.05 21.29
N SER A 230 6.92 4.17 20.91
CA SER A 230 6.57 5.26 21.82
C SER A 230 5.19 5.81 21.52
N PHE A 231 4.57 6.45 22.50
CA PHE A 231 3.41 7.30 22.24
C PHE A 231 3.89 8.73 21.98
N GLU A 232 3.41 9.35 20.90
CA GLU A 232 3.65 10.75 20.57
C GLU A 232 2.33 11.50 20.48
N GLU A 233 2.35 12.77 20.85
CA GLU A 233 1.20 13.67 20.72
C GLU A 233 1.22 14.33 19.35
N VAL A 234 0.10 14.27 18.63
CA VAL A 234 -0.09 14.89 17.31
C VAL A 234 -1.17 15.96 17.41
N ASP A 235 -0.88 17.15 16.90
CA ASP A 235 -1.79 18.31 16.93
C ASP A 235 -2.86 18.20 15.83
N ALA A 236 -3.87 17.38 16.10
CA ALA A 236 -5.00 17.17 15.23
C ALA A 236 -6.27 16.95 16.07
N ASN A 237 -7.32 17.69 15.72
CA ASN A 237 -8.62 17.59 16.37
C ASN A 237 -9.65 16.87 15.50
N TYR A 238 -10.85 16.63 16.03
CA TYR A 238 -11.93 15.96 15.32
C TYR A 238 -12.27 16.58 13.95
N GLU A 239 -12.28 17.91 13.83
CA GLU A 239 -12.59 18.59 12.57
C GLU A 239 -11.48 18.40 11.53
N ASP A 240 -10.21 18.33 11.93
CA ASP A 240 -9.11 17.97 11.04
C ASP A 240 -9.30 16.57 10.44
N PHE A 241 -9.63 15.59 11.29
CA PHE A 241 -9.90 14.22 10.83
C PHE A 241 -11.11 14.12 9.93
N LYS A 242 -12.19 14.83 10.26
CA LYS A 242 -13.39 14.89 9.44
C LYS A 242 -13.07 15.47 8.07
N LYS A 243 -12.35 16.59 8.01
CA LYS A 243 -11.92 17.21 6.75
C LYS A 243 -11.07 16.26 5.91
N ILE A 244 -10.08 15.60 6.50
CA ILE A 244 -9.23 14.65 5.77
C ILE A 244 -10.00 13.40 5.34
N LYS A 245 -10.98 12.95 6.13
CA LYS A 245 -11.89 11.87 5.75
C LYS A 245 -12.75 12.25 4.55
N ASP A 246 -13.26 13.47 4.52
CA ASP A 246 -14.07 13.99 3.41
C ASP A 246 -13.23 14.11 2.14
N ILE A 247 -11.98 14.58 2.25
CA ILE A 247 -11.01 14.59 1.14
C ILE A 247 -10.73 13.18 0.64
N TYR A 248 -10.58 12.20 1.54
CA TYR A 248 -10.32 10.81 1.17
C TYR A 248 -11.53 10.15 0.49
N LYS A 249 -12.75 10.51 0.90
CA LYS A 249 -14.00 10.03 0.28
C LYS A 249 -14.28 10.67 -1.08
N ASN A 250 -14.14 12.00 -1.16
CA ASN A 250 -14.58 12.81 -2.28
C ASN A 250 -13.39 13.47 -2.99
N ASN A 251 -12.31 12.71 -3.19
CA ASN A 251 -11.10 13.20 -3.86
C ASN A 251 -11.38 13.73 -5.28
N THR A 252 -12.47 13.31 -5.92
CA THR A 252 -12.90 13.76 -7.26
C THR A 252 -13.43 15.19 -7.28
N ASP A 253 -13.85 15.72 -6.14
CA ASP A 253 -14.41 17.08 -6.03
C ASP A 253 -13.30 18.14 -5.93
N LEU A 254 -12.05 17.69 -5.76
CA LEU A 254 -10.86 18.54 -5.71
C LEU A 254 -10.00 18.30 -6.94
N ASP A 255 -9.32 19.36 -7.40
CA ASP A 255 -8.13 19.18 -8.23
C ASP A 255 -6.95 18.74 -7.35
N PHE A 256 -5.90 18.20 -7.99
CA PHE A 256 -4.71 17.75 -7.26
C PHE A 256 -4.09 18.86 -6.39
N LYS A 257 -4.10 20.11 -6.87
CA LYS A 257 -3.52 21.24 -6.16
C LYS A 257 -4.20 21.49 -4.81
N ASN A 258 -5.53 21.47 -4.78
CA ASN A 258 -6.28 21.63 -3.53
C ASN A 258 -6.16 20.40 -2.64
N TYR A 259 -6.23 19.19 -3.20
CA TYR A 259 -5.97 17.95 -2.46
C TYR A 259 -4.60 18.00 -1.75
N PHE A 260 -3.54 18.32 -2.49
CA PHE A 260 -2.17 18.38 -1.97
C PHE A 260 -2.00 19.46 -0.90
N LYS A 261 -2.57 20.65 -1.13
CA LYS A 261 -2.54 21.76 -0.17
C LYS A 261 -3.15 21.32 1.17
N GLU A 262 -4.28 20.63 1.14
CA GLU A 262 -5.00 20.24 2.34
C GLU A 262 -4.28 19.15 3.13
N ILE A 263 -3.81 18.08 2.48
CA ILE A 263 -3.06 17.03 3.17
C ILE A 263 -1.72 17.55 3.72
N LYS A 264 -1.08 18.49 3.01
CA LYS A 264 0.15 19.14 3.47
C LYS A 264 -0.10 20.04 4.67
N ALA A 265 -1.17 20.84 4.66
CA ALA A 265 -1.55 21.68 5.79
C ALA A 265 -1.85 20.83 7.05
N PHE A 266 -2.63 19.77 6.88
CA PHE A 266 -2.91 18.82 7.96
C PHE A 266 -1.63 18.22 8.53
N THR A 267 -0.78 17.61 7.71
CA THR A 267 0.44 16.97 8.20
C THR A 267 1.45 17.94 8.81
N THR A 268 1.54 19.16 8.28
CA THR A 268 2.41 20.20 8.85
C THR A 268 1.95 20.60 10.26
N LYS A 269 0.63 20.80 10.43
CA LYS A 269 0.03 21.08 11.74
C LYS A 269 0.24 19.90 12.69
N ALA A 270 -0.24 18.73 12.29
CA ALA A 270 -0.23 17.49 13.06
C ALA A 270 1.16 17.16 13.64
N LEU A 271 2.19 17.25 12.80
CA LEU A 271 3.56 16.88 13.15
C LEU A 271 4.41 18.07 13.62
N LYS A 272 3.83 19.27 13.73
CA LYS A 272 4.54 20.52 14.07
C LYS A 272 5.78 20.74 13.19
N LEU A 273 5.68 20.42 11.91
CA LEU A 273 6.81 20.58 10.97
C LEU A 273 7.08 22.06 10.77
N ASN A 274 8.32 22.48 10.99
CA ASN A 274 8.71 23.86 10.75
C ASN A 274 8.51 24.22 9.27
N HIS A 275 7.77 25.30 8.98
CA HIS A 275 7.63 25.86 7.63
C HIS A 275 8.96 26.38 7.01
N TYR A 276 10.08 26.23 7.72
CA TYR A 276 11.41 26.68 7.28
C TYR A 276 12.16 25.57 6.56
N GLY A 277 11.74 25.32 5.33
CA GLY A 277 12.56 24.67 4.31
C GLY A 277 12.39 25.45 3.02
N LYS A 278 13.28 26.43 2.78
CA LYS A 278 13.50 26.93 1.42
C LYS A 278 13.95 25.74 0.59
N PHE A 279 13.07 25.21 -0.24
CA PHE A 279 13.45 24.32 -1.33
C PHE A 279 14.21 25.18 -2.35
N ASN A 280 15.53 25.01 -2.40
CA ASN A 280 16.32 25.41 -3.56
C ASN A 280 16.23 24.32 -4.62
#